data_AF-A0A2N7VW55-F1
#
_entry.id   AF-A0A2N7VW55-F1
#
_cell.length_a   1.000
_cell.length_b   1.000
_cell.length_c   1.000
_cell.angle_alpha   90.00
_cell.angle_beta   90.00
_cell.angle_gamma   90.00
#
_symmetry.space_group_name_H-M   'P 1'
#
loop_
_entity.id
_entity.type
_entity.pdbx_description
1 polymer ?
#
loop_
_entity_poly.entity_id
_entity_poly.type
_entity_poly.pdbx_seq_one_letter_code
_entity_poly.pdbx_strand_id
1 'polypeptide(L)'
;MQDQAQKIASTASAAYELMPHALAFDQANVQDETIKLILKSFHIDDPWGEMSRLSSRLGLTALPLDETYRMAAQRRHRAAHVANADTPQADLHQFTIDATGIAIGFDALLTRALERMRARDSRYLQGIQKVSSNSLTVRAVRPHGARWRETVEGRTTAVKIGTSLDSLLPAARSRCARGKNLLVVFESGSQVREWDCY
;
A
#
# COMPACT_ATOMS: atom_id res chain seq x y z
N MET A 1 24.06 36.02 14.32
CA MET A 1 22.84 35.42 13.74
C MET A 1 23.11 33.96 13.40
N GLN A 2 23.40 33.17 14.43
CA GLN A 2 23.52 31.72 14.38
C GLN A 2 22.19 31.06 14.79
N ASP A 3 21.11 31.86 14.84
CA ASP A 3 19.86 31.58 15.56
C ASP A 3 18.63 31.52 14.63
N GLN A 4 18.83 31.67 13.32
CA GLN A 4 17.77 31.45 12.32
C GLN A 4 17.97 30.18 11.48
N ALA A 5 19.07 29.45 11.70
CA ALA A 5 19.23 28.08 11.23
C ALA A 5 18.27 27.08 11.93
N GLN A 6 17.52 27.54 12.94
CA GLN A 6 16.65 26.70 13.77
C GLN A 6 15.15 26.86 13.51
N LYS A 7 14.73 27.68 12.54
CA LYS A 7 13.28 27.97 12.34
C LYS A 7 12.67 27.56 11.02
N ILE A 8 13.43 27.01 10.10
CA ILE A 8 12.96 26.67 8.77
C ILE A 8 13.76 25.43 8.29
N ALA A 9 13.39 24.16 8.49
CA ALA A 9 12.10 23.55 8.88
C ALA A 9 10.88 24.11 8.11
N SER A 10 11.19 24.81 7.03
CA SER A 10 10.31 25.49 6.11
C SER A 10 10.93 25.41 4.72
N THR A 11 10.04 25.62 3.80
CA THR A 11 10.10 25.59 2.35
C THR A 11 11.04 26.65 1.79
N ALA A 12 12.34 26.34 1.60
CA ALA A 12 13.25 27.32 1.00
C ALA A 12 14.38 26.80 0.08
N SER A 13 14.64 25.50 -0.09
CA SER A 13 15.81 25.09 -0.92
C SER A 13 15.67 23.84 -1.79
N ALA A 14 14.45 23.36 -1.98
CA ALA A 14 14.14 22.59 -3.17
C ALA A 14 12.83 23.13 -3.70
N ALA A 15 12.84 23.73 -4.89
CA ALA A 15 11.68 23.58 -5.73
C ALA A 15 11.51 22.07 -5.88
N TYR A 16 10.63 21.48 -5.08
CA TYR A 16 10.04 20.23 -5.47
C TYR A 16 9.35 20.57 -6.78
N GLU A 17 10.03 20.31 -7.90
CA GLU A 17 9.33 19.91 -9.11
C GLU A 17 8.59 18.64 -8.71
N LEU A 18 7.44 18.82 -8.05
CA LEU A 18 6.38 17.84 -8.11
C LEU A 18 6.21 17.62 -9.61
N MET A 19 6.63 16.44 -10.07
CA MET A 19 6.47 16.07 -11.46
C MET A 19 5.04 16.46 -11.86
N PRO A 20 4.81 17.05 -13.04
CA PRO A 20 3.47 17.41 -13.51
C PRO A 20 2.49 16.22 -13.55
N HIS A 21 2.97 15.00 -13.25
CA HIS A 21 2.24 13.74 -13.22
C HIS A 21 2.27 13.09 -11.83
N ALA A 22 2.46 13.86 -10.76
CA ALA A 22 2.30 13.37 -9.39
C ALA A 22 0.81 13.05 -9.12
N LEU A 23 0.56 11.88 -8.54
CA LEU A 23 -0.77 11.48 -8.08
C LEU A 23 -1.32 12.56 -7.12
N ALA A 24 -2.52 13.08 -7.44
CA ALA A 24 -3.18 14.15 -6.68
C ALA A 24 -2.39 15.49 -6.60
N PHE A 25 -1.68 15.85 -7.67
CA PHE A 25 -0.89 17.10 -7.82
C PHE A 25 -1.58 18.38 -7.32
N ASP A 26 -2.91 18.47 -7.47
CA ASP A 26 -3.70 19.67 -7.11
C ASP A 26 -4.25 19.66 -5.67
N GLN A 27 -3.95 18.63 -4.86
CA GLN A 27 -4.49 18.53 -3.51
C GLN A 27 -3.38 18.44 -2.45
N ALA A 28 -3.30 19.47 -1.61
CA ALA A 28 -2.42 19.48 -0.43
C ALA A 28 -2.76 18.35 0.58
N ASN A 29 -3.97 17.79 0.49
CA ASN A 29 -4.39 16.59 1.22
C ASN A 29 -5.22 15.71 0.28
N VAL A 30 -4.74 14.49 0.00
CA VAL A 30 -5.53 13.46 -0.67
C VAL A 30 -6.76 13.18 0.20
N GLN A 31 -7.96 13.30 -0.37
CA GLN A 31 -9.21 12.95 0.30
C GLN A 31 -9.60 11.51 -0.01
N ASP A 32 -10.51 10.94 0.78
CA ASP A 32 -11.03 9.59 0.56
C ASP A 32 -11.70 9.44 -0.81
N GLU A 33 -12.43 10.48 -1.23
CA GLU A 33 -13.06 10.52 -2.55
C GLU A 33 -12.04 10.60 -3.68
N THR A 34 -10.86 11.21 -3.46
CA THR A 34 -9.79 11.28 -4.47
C THR A 34 -9.24 9.90 -4.78
N ILE A 35 -8.94 9.10 -3.75
CA ILE A 35 -8.48 7.70 -3.92
C ILE A 35 -9.53 6.88 -4.66
N LYS A 36 -10.79 7.03 -4.25
CA LYS A 36 -11.93 6.34 -4.87
C LYS A 36 -12.11 6.71 -6.34
N LEU A 37 -12.04 8.00 -6.68
CA LEU A 37 -12.20 8.47 -8.06
C LEU A 37 -11.08 7.99 -8.96
N ILE A 38 -9.83 8.01 -8.48
CA ILE A 38 -8.69 7.48 -9.22
C ILE A 38 -8.93 6.02 -9.56
N LEU A 39 -9.15 5.16 -8.55
CA LEU A 39 -9.32 3.73 -8.78
C LEU A 39 -10.58 3.39 -9.60
N LYS A 40 -11.68 4.14 -9.44
CA LYS A 40 -12.88 3.99 -10.30
C LYS A 40 -12.58 4.28 -11.77
N SER A 41 -11.71 5.24 -12.05
CA SER A 41 -11.27 5.55 -13.43
C SER A 41 -10.52 4.39 -14.08
N PHE A 42 -10.02 3.44 -13.26
CA PHE A 42 -9.40 2.19 -13.67
C PHE A 42 -10.34 0.98 -13.52
N HIS A 43 -11.66 1.19 -13.69
CA HIS A 43 -12.66 0.12 -13.72
C HIS A 43 -12.68 -0.75 -12.45
N ILE A 44 -12.35 -0.17 -11.29
CA ILE A 44 -12.48 -0.81 -9.97
C ILE A 44 -13.76 -0.27 -9.32
N ASP A 45 -14.78 -1.13 -9.19
CA ASP A 45 -16.13 -0.70 -8.75
C ASP A 45 -16.20 -0.24 -7.30
N ASP A 46 -15.54 -1.00 -6.42
CA ASP A 46 -15.52 -0.83 -4.97
C ASP A 46 -14.08 -0.65 -4.46
N PRO A 47 -13.43 0.51 -4.72
CA PRO A 47 -12.01 0.70 -4.41
C PRO A 47 -11.64 0.41 -2.96
N TRP A 48 -12.41 0.96 -2.02
CA TRP A 48 -12.14 0.80 -0.59
C TRP A 48 -12.38 -0.63 -0.13
N GLY A 49 -13.43 -1.30 -0.59
CA GLY A 49 -13.65 -2.69 -0.26
C GLY A 49 -12.60 -3.61 -0.87
N GLU A 50 -12.14 -3.36 -2.10
CA GLU A 50 -11.06 -4.16 -2.72
C GLU A 50 -9.72 -3.99 -1.98
N MET A 51 -9.37 -2.76 -1.59
CA MET A 51 -8.19 -2.51 -0.76
C MET A 51 -8.32 -3.16 0.62
N SER A 52 -9.49 -3.07 1.25
CA SER A 52 -9.75 -3.71 2.55
C SER A 52 -9.61 -5.22 2.46
N ARG A 53 -10.20 -5.86 1.44
CA ARG A 53 -10.06 -7.29 1.17
C ARG A 53 -8.60 -7.70 0.99
N LEU A 54 -7.82 -6.95 0.20
CA LEU A 54 -6.39 -7.24 0.01
C LEU A 54 -5.60 -7.08 1.32
N SER A 55 -5.88 -6.02 2.08
CA SER A 55 -5.23 -5.74 3.35
C SER A 55 -5.53 -6.82 4.42
N SER A 56 -6.77 -7.29 4.50
CA SER A 56 -7.14 -8.43 5.36
C SER A 56 -6.43 -9.72 4.95
N ARG A 57 -6.28 -10.00 3.65
CA ARG A 57 -5.51 -11.16 3.16
C ARG A 57 -4.03 -11.11 3.52
N LEU A 58 -3.48 -9.90 3.71
CA LEU A 58 -2.12 -9.70 4.19
C LEU A 58 -1.99 -9.79 5.72
N GLY A 59 -3.10 -9.77 6.44
CA GLY A 59 -3.13 -9.73 7.91
C GLY A 59 -2.78 -8.34 8.48
N LEU A 60 -3.06 -7.27 7.72
CA LEU A 60 -2.73 -5.90 8.11
C LEU A 60 -3.90 -5.19 8.82
N THR A 61 -5.13 -5.42 8.35
CA THR A 61 -6.31 -4.70 8.87
C THR A 61 -7.40 -5.66 9.33
N ALA A 62 -8.08 -5.27 10.42
CA ALA A 62 -9.28 -5.93 10.91
C ALA A 62 -10.57 -5.16 10.56
N LEU A 63 -10.47 -3.85 10.33
CA LEU A 63 -11.59 -2.95 10.01
C LEU A 63 -11.52 -2.49 8.55
N PRO A 64 -12.67 -2.07 7.96
CA PRO A 64 -12.70 -1.44 6.65
C PRO A 64 -11.79 -0.21 6.57
N LEU A 65 -10.97 -0.14 5.52
CA LEU A 65 -9.96 0.90 5.36
C LEU A 65 -10.53 2.30 5.13
N ASP A 66 -11.75 2.42 4.61
CA ASP A 66 -12.41 3.72 4.41
C ASP A 66 -12.76 4.39 5.73
N GLU A 67 -13.28 3.61 6.68
CA GLU A 67 -13.60 4.10 8.02
C GLU A 67 -12.32 4.51 8.75
N THR A 68 -11.30 3.66 8.73
CA THR A 68 -10.00 3.97 9.34
C THR A 68 -9.40 5.25 8.74
N TYR A 69 -9.41 5.39 7.42
CA TYR A 69 -8.86 6.56 6.76
C TYR A 69 -9.58 7.85 7.17
N ARG A 70 -10.92 7.82 7.21
CA ARG A 70 -11.74 8.95 7.65
C ARG A 70 -11.47 9.30 9.11
N MET A 71 -11.37 8.31 9.99
CA MET A 71 -11.05 8.52 11.41
C MET A 71 -9.64 9.11 11.60
N ALA A 72 -8.66 8.65 10.81
CA ALA A 72 -7.30 9.20 10.83
C ALA A 72 -7.27 10.67 10.40
N ALA A 73 -7.98 11.01 9.33
CA ALA A 73 -8.10 12.40 8.86
C ALA A 73 -8.74 13.31 9.91
N GLN A 74 -9.81 12.86 10.58
CA GLN A 74 -10.45 13.59 11.68
C GLN A 74 -9.53 13.77 12.89
N ARG A 75 -8.74 12.75 13.25
CA ARG A 75 -7.76 12.85 14.35
C ARG A 75 -6.65 13.83 14.00
N ARG A 76 -6.11 13.78 12.79
CA ARG A 76 -5.12 14.76 12.29
C ARG A 76 -5.66 16.19 12.36
N HIS A 77 -6.89 16.40 11.89
CA HIS A 77 -7.55 17.71 11.95
C HIS A 77 -7.69 18.20 13.40
N ARG A 78 -8.15 17.36 14.32
CA ARG A 78 -8.24 17.69 15.75
C ARG A 78 -6.87 18.02 16.35
N ALA A 79 -5.84 17.23 16.04
CA ALA A 79 -4.48 17.45 16.54
C ALA A 79 -3.85 18.75 16.04
N ALA A 80 -4.20 19.19 14.82
CA ALA A 80 -3.73 20.46 14.28
C ALA A 80 -4.39 21.69 14.94
N HIS A 81 -5.59 21.53 15.52
CA HIS A 81 -6.36 22.64 16.09
C HIS A 81 -6.37 22.67 17.63
N VAL A 82 -6.10 21.56 18.31
CA VAL A 82 -6.15 21.45 19.77
C VAL A 82 -4.77 21.11 20.31
N ALA A 83 -4.14 22.05 21.02
CA ALA A 83 -2.78 21.90 21.58
C ALA A 83 -2.63 20.73 22.57
N ASN A 84 -3.74 20.22 23.13
CA ASN A 84 -3.80 19.09 24.06
C ASN A 84 -4.41 17.82 23.43
N ALA A 85 -4.40 17.67 22.11
CA ALA A 85 -4.88 16.45 21.47
C ALA A 85 -3.95 15.27 21.79
N ASP A 86 -4.27 14.52 22.85
CA ASP A 86 -3.55 13.31 23.22
C ASP A 86 -3.97 12.18 22.27
N THR A 87 -3.13 11.86 21.29
CA THR A 87 -3.36 10.74 20.37
C THR A 87 -2.63 9.52 20.92
N PRO A 88 -3.35 8.47 21.36
CA PRO A 88 -2.72 7.29 21.93
C PRO A 88 -1.66 6.70 20.98
N GLN A 89 -0.52 6.28 21.53
CA GLN A 89 0.56 5.67 20.72
C GLN A 89 0.09 4.42 19.95
N ALA A 90 -0.82 3.64 20.53
CA ALA A 90 -1.41 2.46 19.90
C ALA A 90 -2.21 2.83 18.64
N ASP A 91 -2.90 3.99 18.65
CA ASP A 91 -3.64 4.49 17.50
C ASP A 91 -2.69 4.87 16.35
N LEU A 92 -1.58 5.54 16.67
CA LEU A 92 -0.56 5.90 15.68
C LEU A 92 0.08 4.65 15.05
N HIS A 93 0.36 3.64 15.87
CA HIS A 93 0.90 2.38 15.38
C HIS A 93 -0.08 1.68 14.43
N GLN A 94 -1.35 1.55 14.82
CA GLN A 94 -2.38 0.92 13.99
C GLN A 94 -2.57 1.69 12.69
N PHE A 95 -2.59 3.04 12.73
CA PHE A 95 -2.68 3.84 11.51
C PHE A 95 -1.52 3.64 10.56
N THR A 96 -0.32 3.39 11.06
CA THR A 96 0.83 3.11 10.19
C THR A 96 0.62 1.79 9.44
N ILE A 97 0.08 0.78 10.12
CA ILE A 97 -0.26 -0.52 9.51
C ILE A 97 -1.39 -0.33 8.48
N ASP A 98 -2.44 0.40 8.84
CA ASP A 98 -3.59 0.60 7.97
C ASP A 98 -3.22 1.45 6.73
N ALA A 99 -2.44 2.51 6.91
CA ALA A 99 -1.91 3.33 5.81
C ALA A 99 -1.02 2.51 4.87
N THR A 100 -0.23 1.58 5.42
CA THR A 100 0.55 0.65 4.61
C THR A 100 -0.36 -0.29 3.83
N GLY A 101 -1.44 -0.79 4.44
CA GLY A 101 -2.46 -1.57 3.76
C GLY A 101 -3.16 -0.82 2.62
N ILE A 102 -3.46 0.48 2.82
CA ILE A 102 -4.00 1.36 1.77
C ILE A 102 -3.00 1.52 0.64
N ALA A 103 -1.73 1.81 0.94
CA ALA A 103 -0.69 1.99 -0.08
C ALA A 103 -0.51 0.73 -0.94
N ILE A 104 -0.38 -0.43 -0.31
CA ILE A 104 -0.27 -1.73 -1.01
C ILE A 104 -1.52 -2.01 -1.84
N GLY A 105 -2.71 -1.78 -1.26
CA GLY A 105 -4.00 -1.94 -1.93
C GLY A 105 -4.11 -1.10 -3.19
N PHE A 106 -3.79 0.18 -3.05
CA PHE A 106 -3.81 1.15 -4.14
C PHE A 106 -2.84 0.76 -5.25
N ASP A 107 -1.57 0.54 -4.92
CA ASP A 107 -0.52 0.21 -5.89
C ASP A 107 -0.81 -1.09 -6.63
N ALA A 108 -1.24 -2.14 -5.92
CA ALA A 108 -1.47 -3.45 -6.52
C ALA A 108 -2.69 -3.44 -7.47
N LEU A 109 -3.78 -2.80 -7.08
CA LEU A 109 -4.97 -2.67 -7.92
C LEU A 109 -4.66 -1.82 -9.17
N LEU A 110 -3.99 -0.68 -8.98
CA LEU A 110 -3.61 0.20 -10.08
C LEU A 110 -2.63 -0.48 -11.05
N THR A 111 -1.61 -1.15 -10.53
CA THR A 111 -0.65 -1.89 -11.36
C THR A 111 -1.34 -2.95 -12.20
N ARG A 112 -2.29 -3.70 -11.61
CA ARG A 112 -3.04 -4.72 -12.35
C ARG A 112 -3.96 -4.11 -13.41
N ALA A 113 -4.58 -2.98 -13.14
CA ALA A 113 -5.37 -2.26 -14.13
C ALA A 113 -4.49 -1.80 -15.31
N LEU A 114 -3.34 -1.19 -15.02
CA LEU A 114 -2.37 -0.75 -16.04
C LEU A 114 -1.82 -1.93 -16.85
N GLU A 115 -1.57 -3.07 -16.21
CA GLU A 115 -1.16 -4.31 -16.88
C GLU A 115 -2.20 -4.76 -17.92
N ARG A 116 -3.49 -4.76 -17.54
CA ARG A 116 -4.60 -5.12 -18.44
C ARG A 116 -4.73 -4.15 -19.62
N MET A 117 -4.58 -2.85 -19.36
CA MET A 117 -4.59 -1.82 -20.40
C MET A 117 -3.41 -2.00 -21.37
N ARG A 118 -2.20 -2.23 -20.84
CA ARG A 118 -0.99 -2.46 -21.65
C ARG A 118 -1.10 -3.72 -22.50
N ALA A 119 -1.75 -4.76 -21.97
CA ALA A 119 -2.04 -5.99 -22.69
C ALA A 119 -3.17 -5.86 -23.74
N ARG A 120 -3.83 -4.69 -23.82
CA ARG A 120 -5.00 -4.43 -24.67
C ARG A 120 -6.12 -5.47 -24.45
N ASP A 121 -6.34 -5.85 -23.20
CA ASP A 121 -7.39 -6.80 -22.83
C ASP A 121 -8.78 -6.23 -23.20
N SER A 122 -9.38 -6.76 -24.27
CA SER A 122 -10.63 -6.24 -24.82
C SER A 122 -11.78 -6.34 -23.83
N ARG A 123 -11.81 -7.37 -22.98
CA ARG A 123 -12.86 -7.54 -21.97
C ARG A 123 -12.74 -6.50 -20.87
N TYR A 124 -11.51 -6.17 -20.47
CA TYR A 124 -11.27 -5.11 -19.49
C TYR A 124 -11.59 -3.71 -20.05
N LEU A 125 -11.14 -3.43 -21.27
CA LEU A 125 -11.37 -2.13 -21.93
C LEU A 125 -12.86 -1.87 -22.22
N GLN A 126 -13.65 -2.92 -22.46
CA GLN A 126 -15.10 -2.84 -22.60
C GLN A 126 -15.85 -2.78 -21.25
N GLY A 127 -15.13 -2.83 -20.12
CA GLY A 127 -15.72 -2.82 -18.77
C GLY A 127 -16.41 -4.13 -18.36
N ILE A 128 -16.26 -5.19 -19.14
CA ILE A 128 -16.86 -6.51 -18.86
C ILE A 128 -16.08 -7.22 -17.75
N GLN A 129 -14.75 -7.20 -17.83
CA GLN A 129 -13.87 -7.74 -16.79
C GLN A 129 -13.31 -6.58 -15.96
N LYS A 130 -13.39 -6.70 -14.64
CA LYS A 130 -12.91 -5.67 -13.71
C LYS A 130 -11.74 -6.19 -12.89
N VAL A 131 -10.92 -5.27 -12.40
CA VAL A 131 -9.86 -5.61 -11.45
C VAL A 131 -10.48 -5.71 -10.07
N SER A 132 -10.21 -6.82 -9.39
CA SER A 132 -10.59 -7.05 -8.00
C SER A 132 -9.41 -7.62 -7.24
N SER A 133 -9.48 -7.57 -5.90
CA SER A 133 -8.50 -8.15 -5.00
C SER A 133 -8.27 -9.61 -5.34
N ASN A 134 -9.32 -10.36 -5.66
CA ASN A 134 -9.25 -11.80 -5.96
C ASN A 134 -8.47 -12.11 -7.25
N SER A 135 -8.30 -11.13 -8.13
CA SER A 135 -7.45 -11.29 -9.31
C SER A 135 -5.95 -11.23 -8.99
N LEU A 136 -5.58 -10.64 -7.84
CA LEU A 136 -4.20 -10.51 -7.39
C LEU A 136 -3.79 -11.75 -6.61
N THR A 137 -2.66 -12.35 -6.92
CA THR A 137 -2.07 -13.41 -6.10
C THR A 137 -0.99 -12.81 -5.21
N VAL A 138 -1.11 -13.02 -3.90
CA VAL A 138 -0.10 -12.55 -2.94
C VAL A 138 1.00 -13.58 -2.78
N ARG A 139 2.25 -13.14 -2.87
CA ARG A 139 3.44 -13.86 -2.42
C ARG A 139 4.01 -13.12 -1.23
N ALA A 140 4.10 -13.79 -0.09
CA ALA A 140 4.59 -13.20 1.14
C ALA A 140 5.92 -13.82 1.58
N VAL A 141 6.88 -12.98 1.92
CA VAL A 141 8.14 -13.38 2.56
C VAL A 141 8.08 -12.94 4.01
N ARG A 142 8.16 -13.91 4.94
CA ARG A 142 8.04 -13.66 6.38
C ARG A 142 9.19 -14.28 7.16
N PRO A 143 9.62 -13.70 8.29
CA PRO A 143 10.51 -14.39 9.21
C PRO A 143 9.82 -15.64 9.78
N HIS A 144 10.61 -16.67 10.05
CA HIS A 144 10.18 -17.91 10.68
C HIS A 144 11.34 -18.49 11.51
N GLY A 145 11.39 -18.12 12.79
CA GLY A 145 12.55 -18.37 13.64
C GLY A 145 13.79 -17.64 13.10
N ALA A 146 14.92 -18.35 13.01
CA ALA A 146 16.16 -17.82 12.43
C ALA A 146 16.21 -17.87 10.89
N ARG A 147 15.08 -18.15 10.22
CA ARG A 147 14.99 -18.33 8.78
C ARG A 147 13.92 -17.43 8.18
N TRP A 148 13.91 -17.35 6.85
CA TRP A 148 12.94 -16.62 6.05
C TRP A 148 12.12 -17.60 5.22
N ARG A 149 10.82 -17.40 5.17
CA ARG A 149 9.87 -18.28 4.48
C ARG A 149 9.10 -17.52 3.43
N GLU A 150 9.20 -17.98 2.19
CA GLU A 150 8.35 -17.55 1.08
C GLU A 150 7.10 -18.43 1.02
N THR A 151 5.94 -17.79 0.98
CA THR A 151 4.64 -18.44 0.83
C THR A 151 3.87 -17.80 -0.31
N VAL A 152 3.01 -18.58 -0.96
CA VAL A 152 2.04 -18.07 -1.93
C VAL A 152 0.67 -18.31 -1.33
N GLU A 153 -0.18 -17.32 -1.48
CA GLU A 153 -1.56 -17.41 -1.04
C GLU A 153 -2.27 -18.68 -1.56
N GLY A 154 -3.10 -19.27 -0.70
CA GLY A 154 -3.79 -20.52 -0.99
C GLY A 154 -2.89 -21.77 -0.91
N ARG A 155 -1.57 -21.64 -0.70
CA ARG A 155 -0.68 -22.77 -0.46
C ARG A 155 -0.37 -22.93 1.02
N THR A 156 -0.43 -24.18 1.48
CA THR A 156 -0.09 -24.55 2.87
C THR A 156 1.41 -24.67 3.08
N THR A 157 2.18 -24.96 2.03
CA THR A 157 3.63 -25.18 2.09
C THR A 157 4.41 -23.95 1.62
N ALA A 158 5.60 -23.79 2.20
CA ALA A 158 6.56 -22.79 1.75
C ALA A 158 7.05 -23.12 0.33
N VAL A 159 7.16 -22.09 -0.51
CA VAL A 159 7.81 -22.23 -1.83
C VAL A 159 9.32 -22.34 -1.67
N LYS A 160 9.88 -21.55 -0.75
CA LYS A 160 11.30 -21.58 -0.41
C LYS A 160 11.49 -21.16 1.04
N ILE A 161 12.49 -21.74 1.68
CA ILE A 161 13.00 -21.32 2.99
C ILE A 161 14.47 -20.97 2.81
N GLY A 162 14.89 -19.81 3.32
CA GLY A 162 16.27 -19.33 3.27
C GLY A 162 16.77 -18.96 4.65
N THR A 163 18.08 -18.93 4.85
CA THR A 163 18.70 -18.47 6.11
C THR A 163 18.84 -16.95 6.16
N SER A 164 18.81 -16.27 5.01
CA SER A 164 18.84 -14.81 4.91
C SER A 164 17.80 -14.31 3.93
N LEU A 165 17.30 -13.08 4.17
CA LEU A 165 16.40 -12.40 3.24
C LEU A 165 17.08 -12.17 1.89
N ASP A 166 18.35 -11.73 1.91
CA ASP A 166 19.11 -11.38 0.71
C ASP A 166 19.29 -12.56 -0.27
N SER A 167 19.37 -13.79 0.25
CA SER A 167 19.46 -14.99 -0.59
C SER A 167 18.12 -15.46 -1.15
N LEU A 168 17.02 -15.10 -0.49
CA LEU A 168 15.67 -15.54 -0.83
C LEU A 168 14.98 -14.55 -1.79
N LEU A 169 15.18 -13.26 -1.56
CA LEU A 169 14.45 -12.17 -2.20
C LEU A 169 14.64 -12.10 -3.73
N PRO A 170 15.85 -12.21 -4.31
CA PRO A 170 16.03 -12.17 -5.77
C PRO A 170 15.23 -13.27 -6.49
N ALA A 171 15.21 -14.47 -5.91
CA ALA A 171 14.46 -15.58 -6.46
C ALA A 171 12.94 -15.40 -6.31
N ALA A 172 12.48 -14.81 -5.20
CA ALA A 172 11.08 -14.48 -4.99
C ALA A 172 10.60 -13.40 -5.98
N ARG A 173 11.39 -12.33 -6.19
CA ARG A 173 11.14 -11.26 -7.17
C ARG A 173 11.05 -11.82 -8.59
N SER A 174 11.99 -12.68 -9.00
CA SER A 174 11.94 -13.36 -10.30
C SER A 174 10.67 -14.21 -10.48
N ARG A 175 10.24 -14.94 -9.43
CA ARG A 175 8.98 -15.69 -9.45
C ARG A 175 7.75 -14.79 -9.52
N CYS A 176 7.75 -13.66 -8.83
CA CYS A 176 6.66 -12.69 -8.91
C CYS A 176 6.56 -12.04 -10.28
N ALA A 177 7.68 -11.62 -10.88
CA ALA A 177 7.70 -11.07 -12.23
C ALA A 177 7.10 -12.03 -13.27
N ARG A 178 7.41 -13.32 -13.17
CA ARG A 178 6.84 -14.34 -14.07
C ARG A 178 5.37 -14.63 -13.80
N GLY A 179 4.94 -14.60 -12.54
CA GLY A 179 3.56 -14.88 -12.12
C GLY A 179 2.63 -13.67 -12.14
N LYS A 180 3.19 -12.45 -12.26
CA LYS A 180 2.50 -11.17 -12.03
C LYS A 180 1.84 -11.11 -10.65
N ASN A 181 2.58 -11.54 -9.64
CA ASN A 181 2.14 -11.62 -8.26
C ASN A 181 2.57 -10.37 -7.49
N LEU A 182 1.74 -9.93 -6.53
CA LEU A 182 2.16 -8.96 -5.53
C LEU A 182 3.15 -9.61 -4.57
N LEU A 183 4.37 -9.07 -4.45
CA LEU A 183 5.33 -9.46 -3.42
C LEU A 183 5.17 -8.56 -2.20
N VAL A 184 5.07 -9.15 -1.01
CA VAL A 184 5.09 -8.41 0.26
C VAL A 184 6.11 -9.04 1.20
N VAL A 185 7.05 -8.24 1.70
CA VAL A 185 8.09 -8.67 2.63
C VAL A 185 7.79 -8.10 4.00
N PHE A 186 7.72 -8.96 5.01
CA PHE A 186 7.44 -8.59 6.39
C PHE A 186 8.72 -8.59 7.22
N GLU A 187 8.86 -7.66 8.15
CA GLU A 187 10.01 -7.62 9.07
C GLU A 187 9.77 -8.48 10.31
N SER A 188 8.71 -8.17 11.07
CA SER A 188 8.24 -8.95 12.21
C SER A 188 6.73 -8.77 12.37
N GLY A 189 6.01 -9.83 12.75
CA GLY A 189 4.55 -9.79 12.86
C GLY A 189 3.87 -9.29 11.57
N SER A 190 3.04 -8.25 11.70
CA SER A 190 2.33 -7.58 10.60
C SER A 190 3.07 -6.37 10.03
N GLN A 191 4.29 -6.08 10.48
CA GLN A 191 5.07 -4.96 9.95
C GLN A 191 5.61 -5.31 8.56
N VAL A 192 5.17 -4.54 7.55
CA VAL A 192 5.68 -4.65 6.18
C VAL A 192 6.98 -3.85 6.07
N ARG A 193 8.00 -4.48 5.51
CA ARG A 193 9.29 -3.85 5.19
C ARG A 193 9.28 -3.24 3.79
N GLU A 194 8.78 -3.99 2.80
CA GLU A 194 8.71 -3.57 1.41
C GLU A 194 7.63 -4.36 0.65
N TRP A 195 7.16 -3.83 -0.47
CA TRP A 195 6.29 -4.52 -1.42
C TRP A 195 6.70 -4.19 -2.86
N ASP A 196 6.41 -5.11 -3.78
CA ASP A 196 6.61 -4.91 -5.22
C ASP A 196 5.41 -5.42 -6.00
N CYS A 197 4.95 -4.62 -6.96
CA CYS A 197 3.90 -5.00 -7.90
C CYS A 197 4.52 -5.41 -9.24
N TYR A 198 4.00 -6.47 -9.85
CA TYR A 198 4.51 -7.08 -11.09
C TYR A 198 3.39 -7.37 -12.09
#